data_AF-A0A2H0V0C8-F1
#
_entry.id   AF-A0A2H0V0C8-F1
#
_cell.length_a   1.000
_cell.length_b   1.000
_cell.length_c   1.000
_cell.angle_alpha   90.00
_cell.angle_beta   90.00
_cell.angle_gamma   90.00
#
_symmetry.space_group_name_H-M   'P 1'
#
loop_
_entity.id
_entity.type
_entity.pdbx_description
1 polymer ?
#
loop_
_entity_poly.entity_id
_entity_poly.type
_entity_poly.pdbx_seq_one_letter_code
_entity_poly.pdbx_strand_id
1 'polypeptide(L)'
;MTIDDLLNKPQLTGAQAQLGERRLRQRRQNARQKTQKPKTPRFQDSKLQDFNTPLANPSRDTAAREEDGLSPLTRGRSEGGQEEPRENVLENKEQEQQAGASLRERVMQAKAKEQEDKLQDSKSQTDKAGAGAKFSTSALLKASWLNLIDSFGATLIYINIHVFLRWVLGEKFFCKLGEEWVPKQAEAAAGQAGKAVSKNAGIVEAMVLIVLDLIAGAVIIGALSLIVMIVTWMGESWWGKLTMLWQALWGLGWGAVKVLVDLFS
;
A
#
# COMPACT_ATOMS: atom_id res chain seq x y z
N MET A 1 -29.14 -43.23 -51.10
CA MET A 1 -28.33 -42.67 -49.99
C MET A 1 -28.78 -43.36 -48.71
N THR A 2 -27.99 -44.32 -48.26
CA THR A 2 -28.25 -45.19 -47.11
C THR A 2 -27.46 -44.72 -45.89
N ILE A 3 -27.97 -45.01 -44.69
CA ILE A 3 -27.43 -44.55 -43.40
C ILE A 3 -25.99 -45.05 -43.17
N ASP A 4 -25.58 -46.11 -43.83
CA ASP A 4 -24.23 -46.69 -43.73
C ASP A 4 -23.12 -45.82 -44.36
N ASP A 5 -23.46 -44.88 -45.26
CA ASP A 5 -22.47 -43.97 -45.88
C ASP A 5 -22.01 -42.82 -44.95
N LEU A 6 -22.69 -42.60 -43.82
CA LEU A 6 -22.35 -41.51 -42.88
C LEU A 6 -21.38 -41.93 -41.76
N LEU A 7 -21.13 -43.23 -41.59
CA LEU A 7 -20.30 -43.77 -40.51
C LEU A 7 -18.84 -44.04 -40.90
N ASN A 8 -18.48 -43.88 -42.18
CA ASN A 8 -17.13 -44.19 -42.67
C ASN A 8 -16.35 -42.94 -43.11
N LYS A 9 -16.22 -41.94 -42.24
CA LYS A 9 -15.37 -40.75 -42.46
C LYS A 9 -14.08 -40.80 -41.62
N PRO A 10 -12.96 -41.30 -42.16
CA PRO A 10 -11.67 -41.37 -41.46
C PRO A 10 -10.90 -40.03 -41.35
N GLN A 11 -11.57 -38.88 -41.45
CA GLN A 11 -10.90 -37.57 -41.62
C GLN A 11 -10.81 -36.70 -40.35
N LEU A 12 -11.39 -37.12 -39.22
CA LEU A 12 -11.40 -36.31 -37.98
C LEU A 12 -10.19 -36.52 -37.06
N THR A 13 -9.38 -37.55 -37.28
CA THR A 13 -8.21 -37.87 -36.45
C THR A 13 -7.04 -36.91 -36.65
N GLY A 14 -6.90 -36.31 -37.84
CA GLY A 14 -5.78 -35.39 -38.13
C GLY A 14 -5.89 -34.04 -37.42
N ALA A 15 -7.09 -33.46 -37.34
CA ALA A 15 -7.29 -32.12 -36.77
C ALA A 15 -7.15 -32.10 -35.24
N GLN A 16 -7.61 -33.16 -34.56
CA GLN A 16 -7.43 -33.28 -33.11
C GLN A 16 -5.96 -33.53 -32.73
N ALA A 17 -5.21 -34.29 -33.55
CA ALA A 17 -3.78 -34.50 -33.33
C ALA A 17 -2.98 -33.18 -33.41
N GLN A 18 -3.30 -32.30 -34.37
CA GLN A 18 -2.62 -31.00 -34.50
C GLN A 18 -2.90 -30.05 -33.32
N LEU A 19 -4.10 -30.09 -32.73
CA LEU A 19 -4.43 -29.30 -31.54
C LEU A 19 -3.66 -29.78 -30.30
N GLY A 20 -3.47 -31.10 -30.17
CA GLY A 20 -2.65 -31.69 -29.11
C GLY A 20 -1.21 -31.21 -29.15
N GLU A 21 -0.59 -31.22 -30.34
CA GLU A 21 0.81 -30.76 -30.50
C GLU A 21 0.99 -29.28 -30.17
N ARG A 22 0.05 -28.41 -30.55
CA ARG A 22 0.14 -26.98 -30.25
C ARG A 22 0.11 -26.70 -28.75
N ARG A 23 -0.78 -27.38 -28.00
CA ARG A 23 -0.84 -27.24 -26.53
C ARG A 23 0.45 -27.73 -25.86
N LEU A 24 1.04 -28.81 -26.38
CA LEU A 24 2.28 -29.37 -25.82
C LEU A 24 3.48 -28.45 -26.07
N ARG A 25 3.57 -27.82 -27.25
CA ARG A 25 4.59 -26.80 -27.55
C ARG A 25 4.44 -25.57 -26.65
N GLN A 26 3.21 -25.10 -26.44
CA GLN A 26 2.93 -23.96 -25.57
C GLN A 26 3.31 -24.22 -24.11
N ARG A 27 2.99 -25.42 -23.58
CA ARG A 27 3.42 -25.83 -22.23
C ARG A 27 4.95 -25.87 -22.09
N ARG A 28 5.68 -26.37 -23.10
CA ARG A 28 7.15 -26.39 -23.09
C ARG A 28 7.75 -24.98 -23.09
N GLN A 29 7.16 -24.03 -23.82
CA GLN A 29 7.63 -22.63 -23.81
C GLN A 29 7.41 -21.96 -22.45
N ASN A 30 6.22 -22.14 -21.85
CA ASN A 30 5.94 -21.58 -20.53
C ASN A 30 6.83 -22.19 -19.43
N ALA A 31 7.15 -23.48 -19.50
CA ALA A 31 8.07 -24.12 -18.57
C ALA A 31 9.51 -23.58 -18.69
N ARG A 32 9.96 -23.26 -19.92
CA ARG A 32 11.27 -22.62 -20.16
C ARG A 32 11.34 -21.19 -19.64
N GLN A 33 10.26 -20.42 -19.76
CA GLN A 33 10.20 -19.06 -19.20
C GLN A 33 10.21 -19.07 -17.67
N LYS A 34 9.56 -20.05 -17.00
CA LYS A 34 9.60 -20.17 -15.54
C LYS A 34 10.96 -20.60 -14.97
N THR A 35 11.78 -21.31 -15.74
CA THR A 35 13.12 -21.75 -15.30
C THR A 35 14.24 -20.76 -15.60
N GLN A 36 14.00 -19.77 -16.46
CA GLN A 36 14.89 -18.62 -16.59
C GLN A 36 14.69 -17.70 -15.38
N LYS A 37 15.43 -17.98 -14.30
CA LYS A 37 15.59 -17.05 -13.18
C LYS A 37 15.90 -15.66 -13.76
N PRO A 38 15.20 -14.60 -13.34
CA PRO A 38 15.50 -13.24 -13.79
C PRO A 38 16.97 -13.00 -13.48
N LYS A 39 17.75 -12.82 -14.55
CA LYS A 39 19.16 -12.47 -14.47
C LYS A 39 19.19 -11.11 -13.80
N THR A 40 19.45 -11.09 -12.49
CA THR A 40 19.60 -9.86 -11.71
C THR A 40 20.54 -8.96 -12.50
N PRO A 41 20.12 -7.75 -12.90
CA PRO A 41 21.04 -6.82 -13.53
C PRO A 41 22.16 -6.59 -12.51
N ARG A 42 23.33 -7.16 -12.80
CA ARG A 42 24.56 -6.93 -12.07
C ARG A 42 24.82 -5.44 -12.24
N PHE A 43 24.52 -4.66 -11.21
CA PHE A 43 24.86 -3.26 -11.12
C PHE A 43 26.36 -3.19 -11.41
N GLN A 44 26.69 -2.69 -12.60
CA GLN A 44 28.07 -2.39 -12.94
C GLN A 44 28.41 -1.15 -12.13
N ASP A 45 29.10 -1.36 -11.01
CA ASP A 45 29.81 -0.33 -10.26
C ASP A 45 30.86 0.29 -11.18
N SER A 46 30.41 1.25 -11.98
CA SER A 46 31.26 2.08 -12.80
C SER A 46 31.68 3.27 -11.96
N LYS A 47 32.92 3.19 -11.47
CA LYS A 47 33.82 4.32 -11.26
C LYS A 47 33.34 5.41 -10.30
N LEU A 48 33.53 5.18 -9.01
CA LEU A 48 34.10 6.23 -8.14
C LEU A 48 35.49 5.76 -7.72
N GLN A 49 36.43 6.07 -8.62
CA GLN A 49 37.86 6.07 -8.37
C GLN A 49 38.19 7.16 -7.35
N ASP A 50 38.99 6.76 -6.37
CA ASP A 50 40.12 7.49 -5.80
C ASP A 50 39.83 8.76 -4.99
N PHE A 51 39.65 8.58 -3.67
CA PHE A 51 40.26 9.49 -2.70
C PHE A 51 40.96 8.69 -1.60
N ASN A 52 42.27 8.52 -1.81
CA ASN A 52 43.24 8.01 -0.85
C ASN A 52 43.22 8.82 0.46
N THR A 53 42.98 8.15 1.59
CA THR A 53 43.63 8.51 2.85
C THR A 53 44.04 7.22 3.56
N PRO A 54 45.35 6.92 3.69
CA PRO A 54 45.80 5.89 4.60
C PRO A 54 46.03 6.54 5.97
N LEU A 55 45.67 5.84 7.06
CA LEU A 55 46.54 5.68 8.23
C LEU A 55 45.85 4.87 9.34
N ALA A 56 46.71 4.07 9.99
CA ALA A 56 46.60 3.52 11.34
C ALA A 56 45.66 2.32 11.57
N ASN A 57 46.19 1.17 11.19
CA ASN A 57 45.99 -0.09 11.89
C ASN A 57 46.73 -0.04 13.25
N PRO A 58 46.15 -0.57 14.34
CA PRO A 58 46.97 -1.25 15.33
C PRO A 58 46.51 -2.70 15.51
N SER A 59 47.47 -3.57 15.25
CA SER A 59 47.59 -4.96 15.66
C SER A 59 47.27 -5.15 17.15
N ARG A 60 46.51 -6.20 17.49
CA ARG A 60 46.77 -6.99 18.71
C ARG A 60 46.12 -8.38 18.64
N ASP A 61 46.93 -9.33 18.20
CA ASP A 61 47.32 -10.56 18.91
C ASP A 61 46.25 -11.40 19.66
N THR A 62 45.96 -12.54 19.03
CA THR A 62 46.19 -13.92 19.54
C THR A 62 45.86 -14.27 20.99
N ALA A 63 44.86 -15.15 21.14
CA ALA A 63 44.90 -16.39 21.94
C ALA A 63 43.70 -17.26 21.50
N ALA A 64 43.88 -18.28 20.65
CA ALA A 64 44.32 -19.64 21.02
C ALA A 64 43.48 -20.25 22.17
N ARG A 65 42.44 -21.01 21.81
CA ARG A 65 42.03 -22.17 22.59
C ARG A 65 41.38 -23.21 21.68
N GLU A 66 42.18 -24.24 21.40
CA GLU A 66 41.75 -25.58 21.00
C GLU A 66 40.81 -26.15 22.07
N GLU A 67 39.83 -26.96 21.66
CA GLU A 67 39.52 -28.33 22.12
C GLU A 67 38.38 -28.82 21.21
N ASP A 68 38.64 -29.78 20.32
CA ASP A 68 38.49 -31.21 20.54
C ASP A 68 37.05 -31.63 20.88
N GLY A 69 36.45 -32.45 20.01
CA GLY A 69 35.10 -32.94 20.22
C GLY A 69 34.51 -33.71 19.04
N LEU A 70 35.17 -34.80 18.67
CA LEU A 70 34.60 -35.87 17.86
C LEU A 70 33.20 -36.28 18.35
N SER A 71 32.25 -36.45 17.42
CA SER A 71 31.54 -37.73 17.26
C SER A 71 30.73 -37.80 15.95
N PRO A 72 30.88 -38.88 15.18
CA PRO A 72 30.07 -39.23 14.02
C PRO A 72 28.89 -40.14 14.43
N LEU A 73 27.99 -40.40 13.47
CA LEU A 73 26.97 -41.46 13.47
C LEU A 73 25.72 -41.23 14.34
N THR A 74 24.61 -40.91 13.68
CA THR A 74 23.40 -41.72 13.90
C THR A 74 22.63 -41.89 12.60
N ARG A 75 22.73 -43.11 12.09
CA ARG A 75 21.98 -43.71 11.00
C ARG A 75 20.76 -44.40 11.62
N GLY A 76 19.56 -43.93 11.35
CA GLY A 76 18.30 -44.69 11.43
C GLY A 76 17.46 -44.23 10.25
N ARG A 77 17.03 -45.04 9.27
CA ARG A 77 16.41 -46.37 9.27
C ARG A 77 15.17 -46.45 10.18
N SER A 78 14.06 -46.04 9.58
CA SER A 78 12.68 -46.53 9.83
C SER A 78 11.99 -46.31 8.48
N GLU A 79 11.85 -47.29 7.60
CA GLU A 79 10.90 -48.41 7.63
C GLU A 79 9.47 -48.00 8.03
N GLY A 80 8.58 -48.13 7.05
CA GLY A 80 7.22 -48.65 7.24
C GLY A 80 6.12 -47.63 7.50
N GLY A 81 5.33 -47.34 6.48
CA GLY A 81 4.11 -46.54 6.62
C GLY A 81 3.36 -46.37 5.29
N GLN A 82 3.00 -47.48 4.66
CA GLN A 82 1.87 -47.54 3.74
C GLN A 82 0.61 -47.21 4.52
N GLU A 83 -0.14 -46.17 4.12
CA GLU A 83 -1.61 -46.14 4.17
C GLU A 83 -2.17 -44.90 3.44
N GLU A 84 -2.86 -45.20 2.33
CA GLU A 84 -4.03 -44.53 1.75
C GLU A 84 -3.97 -43.10 1.18
N PRO A 85 -4.13 -42.95 -0.16
CA PRO A 85 -4.57 -41.69 -0.77
C PRO A 85 -6.11 -41.59 -0.69
N ARG A 86 -6.60 -40.80 0.27
CA ARG A 86 -8.00 -40.35 0.26
C ARG A 86 -8.24 -39.37 -0.88
N GLU A 87 -8.91 -39.88 -1.91
CA GLU A 87 -10.15 -39.32 -2.46
C GLU A 87 -10.15 -37.81 -2.84
N ASN A 88 -9.46 -37.47 -3.94
CA ASN A 88 -9.74 -36.26 -4.72
C ASN A 88 -10.89 -36.53 -5.71
N VAL A 89 -12.13 -36.59 -5.23
CA VAL A 89 -13.35 -36.86 -6.04
C VAL A 89 -14.27 -35.62 -6.09
N LEU A 90 -13.72 -34.41 -6.09
CA LEU A 90 -14.54 -33.18 -6.18
C LEU A 90 -14.14 -32.17 -7.27
N GLU A 91 -13.08 -32.41 -8.05
CA GLU A 91 -12.64 -31.45 -9.09
C GLU A 91 -13.11 -31.77 -10.52
N ASN A 92 -13.97 -32.78 -10.71
CA ASN A 92 -14.40 -33.23 -12.04
C ASN A 92 -15.90 -33.05 -12.33
N LYS A 93 -16.60 -32.20 -11.56
CA LYS A 93 -18.02 -31.87 -11.80
C LYS A 93 -18.26 -30.56 -12.55
N GLU A 94 -17.24 -29.73 -12.76
CA GLU A 94 -17.39 -28.47 -13.53
C GLU A 94 -17.08 -28.62 -15.03
N GLN A 95 -16.49 -29.75 -15.47
CA GLN A 95 -16.17 -29.95 -16.90
C GLN A 95 -17.32 -30.53 -17.73
N GLU A 96 -18.34 -31.15 -17.12
CA GLU A 96 -19.46 -31.75 -17.89
C GLU A 96 -20.66 -30.82 -18.10
N GLN A 97 -20.77 -29.69 -17.40
CA GLN A 97 -21.85 -28.70 -17.67
C GLN A 97 -21.54 -27.72 -18.82
N GLN A 98 -20.34 -27.75 -19.41
CA GLN A 98 -20.01 -26.89 -20.56
C GLN A 98 -20.22 -27.54 -21.94
N ALA A 99 -20.72 -28.77 -22.01
CA ALA A 99 -20.92 -29.48 -23.28
C ALA A 99 -22.18 -29.04 -24.05
N GLY A 100 -23.12 -28.32 -23.42
CA GLY A 100 -24.37 -27.85 -24.04
C GLY A 100 -24.46 -26.35 -24.35
N ALA A 101 -23.46 -25.55 -23.98
CA ALA A 101 -23.51 -24.10 -24.18
C ALA A 101 -23.35 -23.76 -25.67
N SER A 102 -24.35 -23.10 -26.25
CA SER A 102 -24.38 -22.73 -27.66
C SER A 102 -23.13 -21.93 -28.07
N LEU A 103 -22.67 -22.07 -29.32
CA LEU A 103 -21.53 -21.32 -29.86
C LEU A 103 -21.61 -19.81 -29.61
N ARG A 104 -22.82 -19.23 -29.55
CA ARG A 104 -23.04 -17.82 -29.22
C ARG A 104 -22.67 -17.45 -27.78
N GLU A 105 -22.92 -18.34 -26.83
CA GLU A 105 -22.65 -18.11 -25.41
C GLU A 105 -21.15 -18.14 -25.10
N ARG A 106 -20.41 -19.04 -25.77
CA ARG A 106 -18.94 -19.09 -25.71
C ARG A 106 -18.30 -17.83 -26.29
N VAL A 107 -18.85 -17.26 -27.36
CA VAL A 107 -18.36 -16.01 -27.96
C VAL A 107 -18.65 -14.81 -27.06
N MET A 108 -19.81 -14.76 -26.41
CA MET A 108 -20.13 -13.69 -25.45
C MET A 108 -19.23 -13.73 -24.21
N GLN A 109 -18.98 -14.92 -23.64
CA GLN A 109 -18.04 -15.05 -22.52
C GLN A 109 -16.59 -14.72 -22.90
N ALA A 110 -16.16 -15.10 -24.11
CA ALA A 110 -14.82 -14.74 -24.60
C ALA A 110 -14.67 -13.21 -24.78
N LYS A 111 -15.68 -12.53 -25.33
CA LYS A 111 -15.68 -11.06 -25.45
C LYS A 111 -15.72 -10.35 -24.09
N ALA A 112 -16.46 -10.88 -23.12
CA ALA A 112 -16.51 -10.32 -21.77
C ALA A 112 -15.13 -10.40 -21.08
N LYS A 113 -14.45 -11.54 -21.18
CA LYS A 113 -13.09 -11.71 -20.65
C LYS A 113 -12.07 -10.82 -21.36
N GLU A 114 -12.17 -10.67 -22.68
CA GLU A 114 -11.27 -9.79 -23.44
C GLU A 114 -11.46 -8.30 -23.08
N GLN A 115 -12.68 -7.87 -22.71
CA GLN A 115 -12.91 -6.52 -22.20
C GLN A 115 -12.36 -6.34 -20.79
N GLU A 116 -12.49 -7.33 -19.89
CA GLU A 116 -11.86 -7.27 -18.57
C GLU A 116 -10.34 -7.21 -18.66
N ASP A 117 -9.73 -8.03 -19.52
CA ASP A 117 -8.28 -8.03 -19.73
C ASP A 117 -7.80 -6.69 -20.31
N LYS A 118 -8.52 -6.12 -21.28
CA LYS A 118 -8.22 -4.78 -21.83
C LYS A 118 -8.35 -3.67 -20.78
N LEU A 119 -9.32 -3.76 -19.87
CA LEU A 119 -9.47 -2.81 -18.76
C LEU A 119 -8.34 -2.95 -17.72
N GLN A 120 -7.86 -4.17 -17.47
CA GLN A 120 -6.73 -4.41 -16.57
C GLN A 120 -5.40 -3.94 -17.18
N ASP A 121 -5.17 -4.18 -18.47
CA ASP A 121 -3.97 -3.72 -19.17
C ASP A 121 -3.93 -2.19 -19.31
N SER A 122 -5.10 -1.55 -19.52
CA SER A 122 -5.19 -0.09 -19.55
C SER A 122 -4.82 0.53 -18.21
N LYS A 123 -5.24 -0.07 -17.09
CA LYS A 123 -4.87 0.38 -15.73
C LYS A 123 -3.36 0.24 -15.48
N SER A 124 -2.81 -0.93 -15.79
CA SER A 124 -1.40 -1.25 -15.52
C SER A 124 -0.41 -0.39 -16.33
N GLN A 125 -0.81 0.11 -17.50
CA GLN A 125 0.04 0.98 -18.32
C GLN A 125 0.06 2.44 -17.83
N THR A 126 -1.06 2.97 -17.33
CA THR A 126 -1.09 4.30 -16.69
C THR A 126 -0.37 4.36 -15.35
N ASP A 127 -0.27 3.25 -14.62
CA ASP A 127 0.39 3.22 -13.31
C ASP A 127 1.92 3.35 -13.41
N LYS A 128 2.53 2.93 -14.52
CA LYS A 128 4.00 2.96 -14.70
C LYS A 128 4.57 4.38 -14.81
N ALA A 129 3.84 5.31 -15.41
CA ALA A 129 4.29 6.71 -15.54
C ALA A 129 4.10 7.51 -14.23
N GLY A 130 3.07 7.19 -13.44
CA GLY A 130 2.81 7.83 -12.14
C GLY A 130 3.59 7.24 -10.97
N ALA A 131 4.08 6.00 -11.08
CA ALA A 131 4.75 5.29 -9.98
C ALA A 131 5.98 6.01 -9.41
N GLY A 132 6.74 6.72 -10.26
CA GLY A 132 7.90 7.52 -9.81
C GLY A 132 7.49 8.74 -8.99
N ALA A 133 6.49 9.50 -9.47
CA ALA A 133 5.99 10.70 -8.79
C ALA A 133 5.31 10.37 -7.46
N LYS A 134 4.57 9.24 -7.40
CA LYS A 134 3.96 8.74 -6.16
C LYS A 134 5.01 8.45 -5.09
N PHE A 135 6.15 7.89 -5.48
CA PHE A 135 7.20 7.55 -4.53
C PHE A 135 7.81 8.80 -3.88
N SER A 136 8.12 9.84 -4.67
CA SER A 136 8.68 11.09 -4.13
C SER A 136 7.68 11.84 -3.24
N THR A 137 6.41 11.89 -3.65
CA THR A 137 5.37 12.59 -2.85
C THR A 137 5.07 11.85 -1.55
N SER A 138 5.15 10.51 -1.53
CA SER A 138 4.98 9.72 -0.30
C SER A 138 6.11 9.96 0.72
N ALA A 139 7.35 10.08 0.26
CA ALA A 139 8.49 10.36 1.13
C ALA A 139 8.40 11.77 1.74
N LEU A 140 8.00 12.76 0.92
CA LEU A 140 7.78 14.12 1.39
C LEU A 140 6.63 14.19 2.41
N LEU A 141 5.50 13.54 2.13
CA LEU A 141 4.36 13.51 3.05
C LEU A 141 4.74 12.92 4.41
N LYS A 142 5.50 11.81 4.39
CA LYS A 142 6.02 11.19 5.62
C LYS A 142 6.98 12.12 6.37
N ALA A 143 7.87 12.82 5.65
CA ALA A 143 8.75 13.80 6.26
C ALA A 143 7.95 14.98 6.85
N SER A 144 6.89 15.43 6.19
CA SER A 144 6.02 16.50 6.68
C SER A 144 5.30 16.12 7.97
N TRP A 145 4.84 14.87 8.09
CA TRP A 145 4.27 14.33 9.34
C TRP A 145 5.30 14.29 10.47
N LEU A 146 6.53 13.83 10.20
CA LEU A 146 7.58 13.77 11.21
C LEU A 146 8.03 15.15 11.69
N ASN A 147 8.06 16.14 10.78
CA ASN A 147 8.44 17.52 11.09
C ASN A 147 7.25 18.39 11.53
N LEU A 148 6.08 17.81 11.78
CA LEU A 148 4.88 18.57 12.16
C LEU A 148 5.09 19.36 13.46
N ILE A 149 5.74 18.74 14.44
CA ILE A 149 6.01 19.35 15.74
C ILE A 149 7.16 20.36 15.63
N ASP A 150 8.27 19.96 15.01
CA ASP A 150 9.47 20.80 14.89
C ASP A 150 9.23 22.07 14.07
N SER A 151 8.30 22.02 13.11
CA SER A 151 7.93 23.17 12.28
C SER A 151 6.81 24.03 12.87
N PHE A 152 6.38 23.78 14.12
CA PHE A 152 5.24 24.46 14.76
C PHE A 152 3.96 24.45 13.90
N GLY A 153 3.71 23.35 13.20
CA GLY A 153 2.56 23.20 12.31
C GLY A 153 2.70 23.89 10.95
N ALA A 154 3.86 24.43 10.57
CA ALA A 154 4.04 24.96 9.22
C ALA A 154 3.91 23.87 8.14
N THR A 155 4.35 22.63 8.43
CA THR A 155 4.17 21.51 7.49
C THR A 155 2.71 21.08 7.32
N LEU A 156 1.81 21.51 8.22
CA LEU A 156 0.37 21.25 8.14
C LEU A 156 -0.23 21.92 6.89
N ILE A 157 0.26 23.11 6.53
CA ILE A 157 -0.09 23.79 5.26
C ILE A 157 0.30 22.92 4.06
N TYR A 158 1.50 22.32 4.08
CA TYR A 158 1.94 21.42 3.01
C TYR A 158 1.06 20.17 2.92
N ILE A 159 0.70 19.55 4.05
CA ILE A 159 -0.19 18.38 4.08
C ILE A 159 -1.55 18.74 3.49
N ASN A 160 -2.12 19.90 3.82
CA ASN A 160 -3.37 20.40 3.23
C ASN A 160 -3.25 20.66 1.73
N ILE A 161 -2.16 21.27 1.28
CA ILE A 161 -1.87 21.46 -0.15
C ILE A 161 -1.77 20.09 -0.85
N HIS A 162 -1.12 19.09 -0.24
CA HIS A 162 -1.01 17.74 -0.80
C HIS A 162 -2.39 17.08 -0.93
N VAL A 163 -3.26 17.19 0.08
CA VAL A 163 -4.64 16.68 0.02
C VAL A 163 -5.43 17.38 -1.09
N PHE A 164 -5.31 18.70 -1.19
CA PHE A 164 -5.97 19.51 -2.22
C PHE A 164 -5.47 19.16 -3.62
N LEU A 165 -4.15 19.07 -3.83
CA LEU A 165 -3.56 18.70 -5.11
C LEU A 165 -3.92 17.28 -5.50
N ARG A 166 -4.05 16.36 -4.53
CA ARG A 166 -4.59 15.02 -4.81
C ARG A 166 -6.03 15.06 -5.30
N TRP A 167 -6.86 15.96 -4.78
CA TRP A 167 -8.24 16.14 -5.26
C TRP A 167 -8.29 16.73 -6.67
N VAL A 168 -7.42 17.71 -6.97
CA VAL A 168 -7.37 18.41 -8.27
C VAL A 168 -6.66 17.61 -9.37
N LEU A 169 -5.47 17.09 -9.10
CA LEU A 169 -4.61 16.38 -10.05
C LEU A 169 -4.81 14.85 -10.03
N GLY A 170 -5.60 14.36 -9.07
CA GLY A 170 -5.99 12.97 -8.94
C GLY A 170 -4.94 12.08 -8.25
N GLU A 171 -5.32 10.82 -8.04
CA GLU A 171 -4.51 9.79 -7.35
C GLU A 171 -3.33 9.27 -8.20
N LYS A 172 -3.03 9.89 -9.35
CA LYS A 172 -1.92 9.47 -10.24
C LYS A 172 -0.58 10.05 -9.82
N PHE A 173 -0.58 11.26 -9.25
CA PHE A 173 0.65 11.97 -8.86
C PHE A 173 0.85 11.99 -7.35
N PHE A 174 -0.24 11.96 -6.59
CA PHE A 174 -0.22 12.05 -5.13
C PHE A 174 -0.63 10.71 -4.52
N CYS A 175 0.21 10.21 -3.61
CA CYS A 175 -0.13 9.05 -2.79
C CYS A 175 -1.31 9.37 -1.87
N LYS A 176 -2.09 8.32 -1.58
CA LYS A 176 -3.18 8.39 -0.61
C LYS A 176 -2.61 8.49 0.79
N LEU A 177 -3.22 9.33 1.61
CA LEU A 177 -2.90 9.41 3.04
C LEU A 177 -3.02 8.02 3.65
N GLY A 178 -1.96 7.58 4.31
CA GLY A 178 -1.89 6.31 5.02
C GLY A 178 -1.11 5.24 4.26
N GLU A 179 -1.00 5.37 2.93
CA GLU A 179 -0.23 4.42 2.12
C GLU A 179 1.27 4.51 2.41
N GLU A 180 1.76 5.66 2.88
CA GLU A 180 3.17 5.85 3.25
C GLU A 180 3.59 5.06 4.51
N TRP A 181 2.63 4.61 5.30
CA TRP A 181 2.87 3.81 6.50
C TRP A 181 2.77 2.30 6.25
N VAL A 182 2.16 1.90 5.14
CA VAL A 182 2.05 0.49 4.75
C VAL A 182 3.24 0.12 3.86
N PRO A 183 4.17 -0.74 4.32
CA PRO A 183 5.26 -1.18 3.46
C PRO A 183 4.68 -1.97 2.27
N LYS A 184 5.13 -1.64 1.05
CA LYS A 184 4.67 -2.28 -0.21
C LYS A 184 4.72 -3.81 -0.18
N GLN A 185 5.62 -4.38 0.63
CA GLN A 185 5.74 -5.82 0.84
C GLN A 185 4.55 -6.41 1.63
N ALA A 186 4.02 -5.68 2.61
CA ALA A 186 2.85 -6.09 3.38
C ALA A 186 1.57 -6.01 2.53
N GLU A 187 1.47 -5.02 1.65
CA GLU A 187 0.33 -4.90 0.73
C GLU A 187 0.28 -6.07 -0.26
N ALA A 188 1.43 -6.48 -0.79
CA ALA A 188 1.53 -7.63 -1.69
C ALA A 188 1.22 -8.97 -0.99
N ALA A 189 1.55 -9.10 0.29
CA ALA A 189 1.32 -10.31 1.07
C ALA A 189 -0.13 -10.43 1.56
N ALA A 190 -0.81 -9.32 1.86
CA ALA A 190 -2.13 -9.30 2.48
C ALA A 190 -3.31 -9.46 1.51
N GLY A 191 -3.07 -9.45 0.18
CA GLY A 191 -4.09 -9.70 -0.83
C GLY A 191 -5.34 -8.80 -0.68
N GLN A 192 -6.54 -9.41 -0.66
CA GLN A 192 -7.81 -8.68 -0.47
C GLN A 192 -7.95 -8.04 0.91
N ALA A 193 -7.38 -8.63 1.96
CA ALA A 193 -7.42 -8.06 3.31
C ALA A 193 -6.61 -6.76 3.41
N GLY A 194 -5.46 -6.69 2.72
CA GLY A 194 -4.65 -5.48 2.64
C GLY A 194 -5.39 -4.28 2.03
N LYS A 195 -6.25 -4.54 1.03
CA LYS A 195 -7.06 -3.50 0.37
C LYS A 195 -8.16 -2.92 1.25
N ALA A 196 -8.64 -3.67 2.24
CA ALA A 196 -9.63 -3.16 3.20
C ALA A 196 -8.96 -2.27 4.25
N VAL A 197 -7.78 -2.70 4.75
CA VAL A 197 -6.99 -1.93 5.71
C VAL A 197 -6.55 -0.60 5.12
N SER A 198 -6.09 -0.56 3.86
CA SER A 198 -5.64 0.69 3.22
C SER A 198 -6.78 1.71 3.01
N LYS A 199 -8.00 1.25 2.74
CA LYS A 199 -9.17 2.15 2.61
C LYS A 199 -9.54 2.78 3.95
N ASN A 200 -9.53 2.01 5.02
CA ASN A 200 -9.91 2.49 6.35
C ASN A 200 -8.83 3.42 6.92
N ALA A 201 -7.55 3.13 6.69
CA ALA A 201 -6.44 3.98 7.08
C ALA A 201 -6.58 5.40 6.52
N GLY A 202 -6.91 5.54 5.22
CA GLY A 202 -7.08 6.86 4.61
C GLY A 202 -8.26 7.67 5.15
N ILE A 203 -9.33 7.02 5.64
CA ILE A 203 -10.47 7.71 6.27
C ILE A 203 -10.08 8.22 7.66
N VAL A 204 -9.42 7.37 8.45
CA VAL A 204 -8.95 7.74 9.79
C VAL A 204 -8.00 8.93 9.70
N GLU A 205 -7.08 8.91 8.75
CA GLU A 205 -6.11 10.01 8.59
C GLU A 205 -6.78 11.31 8.14
N ALA A 206 -7.78 11.25 7.26
CA ALA A 206 -8.58 12.43 6.91
C ALA A 206 -9.32 13.01 8.12
N MET A 207 -9.87 12.15 8.99
CA MET A 207 -10.48 12.61 10.25
C MET A 207 -9.47 13.25 11.20
N VAL A 208 -8.28 12.65 11.35
CA VAL A 208 -7.19 13.22 12.15
C VAL A 208 -6.77 14.58 11.60
N LEU A 209 -6.66 14.73 10.27
CA LEU A 209 -6.38 16.00 9.60
C LEU A 209 -7.43 17.07 9.90
N ILE A 210 -8.71 16.74 9.80
CA ILE A 210 -9.79 17.68 10.11
C ILE A 210 -9.70 18.15 11.57
N VAL A 211 -9.48 17.23 12.51
CA VAL A 211 -9.33 17.59 13.92
C VAL A 211 -8.09 18.47 14.12
N LEU A 212 -6.98 18.14 13.46
CA LEU A 212 -5.75 18.91 13.54
C LEU A 212 -5.90 20.32 12.94
N ASP A 213 -6.63 20.47 11.84
CA ASP A 213 -7.00 21.76 11.24
C ASP A 213 -7.88 22.60 12.16
N LEU A 214 -8.85 21.98 12.84
CA LEU A 214 -9.68 22.67 13.82
C LEU A 214 -8.86 23.19 15.00
N ILE A 215 -7.90 22.39 15.49
CA ILE A 215 -6.97 22.81 16.55
C ILE A 215 -6.09 23.96 16.05
N ALA A 216 -5.48 23.84 14.86
CA ALA A 216 -4.66 24.89 14.28
C ALA A 216 -5.47 26.19 14.07
N GLY A 217 -6.69 26.09 13.56
CA GLY A 217 -7.62 27.20 13.41
C GLY A 217 -7.96 27.87 14.75
N ALA A 218 -8.23 27.09 15.79
CA ALA A 218 -8.48 27.60 17.14
C ALA A 218 -7.25 28.36 17.70
N VAL A 219 -6.03 27.85 17.47
CA VAL A 219 -4.79 28.52 17.88
C VAL A 219 -4.61 29.85 17.14
N ILE A 220 -4.84 29.89 15.82
CA ILE A 220 -4.75 31.12 15.02
C ILE A 220 -5.77 32.16 15.49
N ILE A 221 -7.03 31.76 15.68
CA ILE A 221 -8.09 32.65 16.17
C ILE A 221 -7.75 33.14 17.58
N GLY A 222 -7.24 32.28 18.46
CA GLY A 222 -6.79 32.65 19.80
C GLY A 222 -5.66 33.68 19.76
N ALA A 223 -4.65 33.48 18.90
CA ALA A 223 -3.56 34.42 18.73
C ALA A 223 -4.03 35.78 18.17
N LEU A 224 -4.90 35.79 17.17
CA LEU A 224 -5.49 37.02 16.64
C LEU A 224 -6.33 37.75 17.68
N SER A 225 -7.15 37.02 18.44
CA SER A 225 -7.93 37.57 19.55
C SER A 225 -7.02 38.23 20.59
N LEU A 226 -5.89 37.59 20.92
CA LEU A 226 -4.90 38.14 21.84
C LEU A 226 -4.23 39.42 21.28
N ILE A 227 -3.90 39.46 19.99
CA ILE A 227 -3.38 40.68 19.35
C ILE A 227 -4.40 41.81 19.40
N VAL A 228 -5.65 41.54 19.03
CA VAL A 228 -6.75 42.53 19.10
C VAL A 228 -6.92 43.03 20.53
N MET A 229 -6.86 42.14 21.52
CA MET A 229 -6.90 42.49 22.94
C MET A 229 -5.75 43.43 23.32
N ILE A 230 -4.52 43.16 22.89
CA ILE A 230 -3.36 44.04 23.16
C ILE A 230 -3.54 45.40 22.50
N VAL A 231 -3.92 45.46 21.22
CA VAL A 231 -4.11 46.72 20.50
C VAL A 231 -5.21 47.56 21.14
N THR A 232 -6.32 46.94 21.50
CA THR A 232 -7.43 47.59 22.20
C THR A 232 -6.98 48.12 23.56
N TRP A 233 -6.24 47.31 24.32
CA TRP A 233 -5.65 47.73 25.59
C TRP A 233 -4.70 48.92 25.42
N MET A 234 -3.85 48.92 24.39
CA MET A 234 -2.92 50.03 24.16
C MET A 234 -3.62 51.34 23.79
N GLY A 235 -4.75 51.27 23.08
CA GLY A 235 -5.54 52.44 22.68
C GLY A 235 -6.41 53.04 23.78
N GLU A 236 -6.74 52.26 24.81
CA GLU A 236 -7.60 52.67 25.91
C GLU A 236 -6.88 53.58 26.92
N SER A 237 -7.63 54.58 27.41
CA SER A 237 -7.18 55.43 28.52
C SER A 237 -7.03 54.59 29.79
N TRP A 238 -6.27 55.08 30.78
CA TRP A 238 -6.07 54.36 32.05
C TRP A 238 -7.39 53.98 32.75
N TRP A 239 -8.41 54.85 32.68
CA TRP A 239 -9.75 54.55 33.20
C TRP A 239 -10.48 53.46 32.40
N GLY A 240 -10.35 53.46 31.07
CA GLY A 240 -10.94 52.43 30.22
C GLY A 240 -10.30 51.05 30.41
N LYS A 241 -8.99 51.00 30.69
CA LYS A 241 -8.31 49.76 31.11
C LYS A 241 -8.89 49.21 32.39
N LEU A 242 -9.18 50.08 33.36
CA LEU A 242 -9.75 49.70 34.65
C LEU A 242 -11.17 49.14 34.49
N THR A 243 -12.00 49.78 33.65
CA THR A 243 -13.37 49.28 33.38
C THR A 243 -13.36 47.97 32.61
N MET A 244 -12.44 47.77 31.67
CA MET A 244 -12.26 46.48 30.99
C MET A 244 -11.83 45.36 31.95
N LEU A 245 -10.88 45.62 32.85
CA LEU A 245 -10.48 44.67 33.90
C LEU A 245 -11.65 44.35 34.84
N TRP A 246 -12.41 45.36 35.25
CA TRP A 246 -13.58 45.20 36.11
C TRP A 246 -14.66 44.37 35.41
N GLN A 247 -14.99 44.67 34.15
CA GLN A 247 -15.94 43.89 33.37
C GLN A 247 -15.48 42.44 33.14
N ALA A 248 -14.20 42.21 32.88
CA ALA A 248 -13.66 40.86 32.73
C ALA A 248 -13.75 40.06 34.04
N LEU A 249 -13.37 40.67 35.17
CA LEU A 249 -13.48 40.08 36.51
C LEU A 249 -14.94 39.77 36.87
N TRP A 250 -15.85 40.72 36.62
CA TRP A 250 -17.27 40.53 36.90
C TRP A 250 -17.88 39.48 35.97
N GLY A 251 -17.55 39.50 34.69
CA GLY A 251 -18.02 38.53 33.70
C GLY A 251 -17.57 37.10 34.01
N LEU A 252 -16.31 36.91 34.37
CA LEU A 252 -15.79 35.60 34.82
C LEU A 252 -16.41 35.16 36.15
N GLY A 253 -16.52 36.08 37.12
CA GLY A 253 -17.13 35.80 38.42
C GLY A 253 -18.57 35.36 38.30
N TRP A 254 -19.40 36.10 37.55
CA TRP A 254 -20.80 35.74 37.32
C TRP A 254 -20.96 34.54 36.41
N GLY A 255 -20.09 34.37 35.41
CA GLY A 255 -20.08 33.18 34.56
C GLY A 255 -19.84 31.90 35.38
N ALA A 256 -18.85 31.92 36.27
CA ALA A 256 -18.55 30.78 37.16
C ALA A 256 -19.68 30.50 38.16
N VAL A 257 -20.24 31.55 38.78
CA VAL A 257 -21.40 31.41 39.69
C VAL A 257 -22.61 30.84 38.94
N LYS A 258 -22.85 31.27 37.71
CA LYS A 258 -23.97 30.79 36.90
C LYS A 258 -23.81 29.32 36.53
N VAL A 259 -22.62 28.90 36.11
CA VAL A 259 -22.32 27.47 35.87
C VAL A 259 -22.47 26.64 37.14
N LEU A 260 -22.08 27.18 38.31
CA LEU A 260 -22.28 26.51 39.60
C LEU A 260 -23.77 26.36 39.93
N VAL A 261 -24.57 27.41 39.75
CA VAL A 261 -26.02 27.36 39.98
C VAL A 261 -26.69 26.37 39.02
N ASP A 262 -26.31 26.39 37.73
CA ASP A 262 -26.84 25.46 36.72
C ASP A 262 -26.43 24.00 36.97
N LEU A 263 -25.32 23.74 37.70
CA LEU A 263 -24.90 22.39 38.08
C LEU A 263 -25.70 21.82 39.27
N PHE A 264 -26.28 22.69 40.12
CA PHE A 264 -27.00 22.31 41.34
C PHE A 264 -28.53 22.48 41.23
N SER A 265 -29.03 22.96 40.08
CA SER A 265 -30.45 23.03 39.75
C SER A 265 -30.89 21.88 38.86
#